data_AF-A0A9J6CIL4-F1
#
_entry.id   AF-A0A9J6CIL4-F1
#
_cell.length_a   1.000
_cell.length_b   1.000
_cell.length_c   1.000
_cell.angle_alpha   90.00
_cell.angle_beta   90.00
_cell.angle_gamma   90.00
#
_symmetry.space_group_name_H-M   'P 1'
#
loop_
_entity.id
_entity.type
_entity.pdbx_description
1 polymer ?
#
loop_
_entity_poly.entity_id
_entity_poly.type
_entity_poly.pdbx_seq_one_letter_code
_entity_poly.pdbx_strand_id
1 'polypeptide(L)'
;MLQSSLTEKEQQRYEEIFKKLDKDNNGKIDIHDLSLALSHLSHYSEHYAEHFLKKSDRNESGDVSLQEFIHYLQDHEKNLRLQFSHLDRNKDGKVHLDEMIESFKELGINIDEEEALKLFNRMDKDGSLQISFNDWRDFMLLAPSSDLHELLKYWRHSTFMDRLQQGNYYRSCVVISGDILEDWKYVFRELKTRYIDIGEDFNVPDDFTTTELETGTWWRHLLAGAAAGAASRTCTAPLDRLKVMLQVHHSKQRISDCFRNMLKEGGYSGLWRGNGINVIKIAPESAIKFMVYEQVKRFIRGNDNRPMGIFERFVAGAVAGCVAQTTIYPMEVLKTRLALRKTGQYSSIADAAIKIYSKEGLRSFYRGYIPNILGIIPYAGIDLAVYETLKKKYLSSHTDQEVPQVWLLLACGSASSTLGQLCSYPLALVRTRMQAQTITQTANVSINVAGFSFTQQQKIQSNKEQTMVGVFKKIIQQDGFFGLYRGVVPNFVKVLPAVSISYVVYEFVSNKLGVNMT
;
A
#
# COMPACT_ATOMS: atom_id res chain seq x y z
N MET A 1 43.45 -39.72 9.10
CA MET A 1 43.75 -40.36 7.81
C MET A 1 42.48 -40.97 7.27
N LEU A 2 41.85 -40.29 6.30
CA LEU A 2 40.86 -40.82 5.34
C LEU A 2 40.72 -39.71 4.28
N GLN A 3 41.76 -39.51 3.47
CA GLN A 3 41.56 -38.93 2.14
C GLN A 3 40.82 -40.03 1.36
N SER A 4 39.50 -39.96 1.31
CA SER A 4 38.72 -40.77 0.37
C SER A 4 39.15 -40.33 -1.03
N SER A 5 39.95 -41.16 -1.71
CA SER A 5 40.19 -41.02 -3.14
C SER A 5 38.82 -40.98 -3.83
N LEU A 6 38.48 -39.88 -4.52
CA LEU A 6 37.26 -39.84 -5.35
C LEU A 6 37.28 -41.04 -6.29
N THR A 7 36.14 -41.70 -6.45
CA THR A 7 36.01 -42.66 -7.54
C THR A 7 36.02 -41.91 -8.88
N GLU A 8 36.56 -42.53 -9.94
CA GLU A 8 36.64 -41.91 -11.28
C GLU A 8 35.28 -41.40 -11.77
N LYS A 9 34.19 -42.08 -11.38
CA LYS A 9 32.80 -41.69 -11.69
C LYS A 9 32.36 -40.41 -10.96
N GLU A 10 32.77 -40.21 -9.71
CA GLU A 10 32.44 -39.00 -8.95
C GLU A 10 33.21 -37.79 -9.51
N GLN A 11 34.47 -38.01 -9.88
CA GLN A 11 35.31 -36.97 -10.45
C GLN A 11 34.76 -36.50 -11.82
N GLN A 12 34.40 -37.44 -12.70
CA GLN A 12 33.73 -37.12 -13.98
C GLN A 12 32.43 -36.34 -13.76
N ARG A 13 31.62 -36.73 -12.76
CA ARG A 13 30.37 -36.04 -12.44
C ARG A 13 30.60 -34.60 -11.99
N TYR A 14 31.58 -34.36 -11.12
CA TYR A 14 31.87 -33.00 -10.64
C TYR A 14 32.43 -32.12 -11.76
N GLU A 15 33.25 -32.68 -12.65
CA GLU A 15 33.73 -31.97 -13.84
C GLU A 15 32.60 -31.61 -14.81
N GLU A 16 31.61 -32.49 -15.01
CA GLU A 16 30.43 -32.18 -15.82
C GLU A 16 29.55 -31.07 -15.22
N ILE A 17 29.41 -31.04 -13.89
CA ILE A 17 28.67 -29.97 -13.21
C ILE A 17 29.43 -28.65 -13.30
N PHE A 18 30.75 -28.68 -13.10
CA PHE A 18 31.61 -27.51 -13.25
C PHE A 18 31.47 -26.91 -14.66
N LYS A 19 31.56 -27.73 -15.72
CA LYS A 19 31.38 -27.31 -17.12
C LYS A 19 29.98 -26.76 -17.44
N LYS A 20 28.96 -27.13 -16.66
CA LYS A 20 27.60 -26.57 -16.84
C LYS A 20 27.46 -25.19 -16.22
N LEU A 21 28.24 -24.89 -15.18
CA LEU A 21 28.22 -23.64 -14.43
C LEU A 21 29.16 -22.60 -15.02
N ASP A 22 30.35 -23.01 -15.47
CA ASP A 22 31.31 -22.21 -16.24
C ASP A 22 30.71 -21.88 -17.63
N LYS A 23 30.09 -20.70 -17.78
CA LYS A 23 29.36 -20.32 -19.01
C LYS A 23 30.28 -19.73 -20.06
N ASP A 24 31.32 -19.03 -19.63
CA ASP A 24 32.29 -18.41 -20.52
C ASP A 24 33.46 -19.35 -20.91
N ASN A 25 33.51 -20.56 -20.33
CA ASN A 25 34.52 -21.61 -20.52
C ASN A 25 35.94 -21.14 -20.16
N ASN A 26 36.06 -20.23 -19.19
CA ASN A 26 37.34 -19.70 -18.76
C ASN A 26 38.09 -20.65 -17.78
N GLY A 27 37.46 -21.76 -17.37
CA GLY A 27 38.03 -22.75 -16.46
C GLY A 27 37.94 -22.36 -14.98
N LYS A 28 37.14 -21.33 -14.67
CA LYS A 28 36.82 -20.82 -13.34
C LYS A 28 35.31 -20.57 -13.27
N ILE A 29 34.80 -20.42 -12.04
CA ILE A 29 33.42 -20.03 -11.82
C ILE A 29 33.44 -18.71 -11.06
N ASP A 30 33.03 -17.63 -11.72
CA ASP A 30 32.92 -16.30 -11.13
C ASP A 30 31.47 -15.95 -10.74
N ILE A 31 31.26 -14.74 -10.21
CA ILE A 31 29.93 -14.27 -9.81
C ILE A 31 28.98 -14.12 -11.01
N HIS A 32 29.52 -13.85 -12.20
CA HIS A 32 28.77 -13.66 -13.44
C HIS A 32 28.27 -15.01 -13.97
N ASP A 33 29.13 -16.02 -14.01
CA ASP A 33 28.79 -17.41 -14.35
C ASP A 33 27.71 -17.96 -13.43
N LEU A 34 27.86 -17.77 -12.12
CA LEU A 34 26.86 -18.17 -11.12
C LEU A 34 25.55 -17.40 -11.28
N SER A 35 25.60 -16.08 -11.50
CA SER A 35 24.40 -15.27 -11.71
C SER A 35 23.66 -15.67 -12.99
N LEU A 36 24.39 -16.05 -14.04
CA LEU A 36 23.81 -16.57 -15.28
C LEU A 36 23.22 -17.96 -15.10
N ALA A 37 23.93 -18.86 -14.43
CA ALA A 37 23.46 -20.21 -14.13
C ALA A 37 22.22 -20.20 -13.21
N LEU A 38 22.13 -19.23 -12.31
CA LEU A 38 21.03 -19.04 -11.35
C LEU A 38 19.99 -18.02 -11.83
N SER A 39 20.13 -17.48 -13.04
CA SER A 39 19.21 -16.47 -13.60
C SER A 39 17.75 -16.94 -13.66
N HIS A 40 17.53 -18.26 -13.81
CA HIS A 40 16.21 -18.89 -13.77
C HIS A 40 15.52 -18.81 -12.40
N LEU A 41 16.22 -18.41 -11.33
CA LEU A 41 15.68 -18.36 -9.96
C LEU A 41 15.24 -16.96 -9.49
N SER A 42 15.26 -15.93 -10.37
CA SER A 42 14.87 -14.52 -10.10
C SER A 42 15.69 -13.86 -8.95
N HIS A 43 15.35 -12.59 -8.59
CA HIS A 43 16.05 -11.55 -7.77
C HIS A 43 16.96 -11.94 -6.56
N TYR A 44 17.10 -13.20 -6.18
CA TYR A 44 18.00 -13.69 -5.13
C TYR A 44 19.31 -14.30 -5.66
N SER A 45 19.51 -14.35 -6.99
CA SER A 45 20.69 -14.96 -7.63
C SER A 45 22.02 -14.30 -7.23
N GLU A 46 22.05 -12.98 -7.10
CA GLU A 46 23.27 -12.21 -6.78
C GLU A 46 23.70 -12.44 -5.33
N HIS A 47 22.78 -12.28 -4.36
CA HIS A 47 23.08 -12.54 -2.94
C HIS A 47 23.48 -13.99 -2.68
N TYR A 48 22.91 -14.92 -3.44
CA TYR A 48 23.27 -16.32 -3.34
C TYR A 48 24.64 -16.62 -3.97
N ALA A 49 24.93 -16.05 -5.15
CA ALA A 49 26.23 -16.15 -5.79
C ALA A 49 27.34 -15.59 -4.89
N GLU A 50 27.10 -14.45 -4.22
CA GLU A 50 28.02 -13.87 -3.23
C GLU A 50 28.26 -14.81 -2.03
N HIS A 51 27.20 -15.39 -1.48
CA HIS A 51 27.31 -16.31 -0.34
C HIS A 51 27.99 -17.63 -0.71
N PHE A 52 27.75 -18.14 -1.93
CA PHE A 52 28.44 -19.30 -2.48
C PHE A 52 29.94 -19.01 -2.66
N LEU A 53 30.30 -17.90 -3.31
CA LEU A 53 31.69 -17.50 -3.51
C LEU A 53 32.42 -17.38 -2.18
N LYS A 54 31.81 -16.71 -1.19
CA LYS A 54 32.39 -16.57 0.15
C LYS A 54 32.68 -17.89 0.89
N LYS A 55 31.94 -18.97 0.57
CA LYS A 55 32.15 -20.30 1.17
C LYS A 55 33.05 -21.21 0.35
N SER A 56 33.08 -21.02 -0.96
CA SER A 56 33.77 -21.87 -1.92
C SER A 56 35.19 -21.37 -2.22
N ASP A 57 35.39 -20.05 -2.28
CA ASP A 57 36.67 -19.40 -2.54
C ASP A 57 37.55 -19.43 -1.27
N ARG A 58 38.51 -20.34 -1.24
CA ARG A 58 39.42 -20.54 -0.09
C ARG A 58 40.67 -19.69 -0.18
N ASN A 59 41.01 -19.23 -1.37
CA ASN A 59 42.20 -18.45 -1.64
C ASN A 59 41.91 -16.95 -1.75
N GLU A 60 40.64 -16.54 -1.62
CA GLU A 60 40.12 -15.16 -1.71
C GLU A 60 40.45 -14.49 -3.05
N SER A 61 40.53 -15.27 -4.12
CA SER A 61 40.86 -14.78 -5.46
C SER A 61 39.69 -14.09 -6.18
N GLY A 62 38.47 -14.25 -5.68
CA GLY A 62 37.25 -13.73 -6.30
C GLY A 62 36.60 -14.70 -7.30
N ASP A 63 37.28 -15.80 -7.64
CA ASP A 63 36.81 -16.85 -8.55
C ASP A 63 36.97 -18.24 -7.89
N VAL A 64 36.16 -19.23 -8.27
CA VAL A 64 36.28 -20.60 -7.77
C VAL A 64 36.94 -21.50 -8.81
N SER A 65 38.10 -22.06 -8.48
CA SER A 65 38.79 -23.04 -9.33
C SER A 65 38.11 -24.43 -9.27
N LEU A 66 38.35 -25.29 -10.26
CA LEU A 66 37.82 -26.67 -10.28
C LEU A 66 38.15 -27.43 -8.99
N GLN A 67 39.34 -27.25 -8.43
CA GLN A 67 39.77 -27.94 -7.22
C GLN A 67 39.02 -27.45 -5.97
N GLU A 68 38.76 -26.14 -5.88
CA GLU A 68 37.97 -25.55 -4.80
C GLU A 68 36.48 -25.91 -4.92
N PHE A 69 35.98 -25.96 -6.15
CA PHE A 69 34.62 -26.39 -6.44
C PHE A 69 34.39 -27.85 -6.04
N ILE A 70 35.32 -28.76 -6.39
CA ILE A 70 35.26 -30.17 -5.98
C ILE A 70 35.28 -30.27 -4.45
N HIS A 71 36.15 -29.50 -3.78
CA HIS A 71 36.19 -29.51 -2.32
C HIS A 71 34.88 -29.00 -1.69
N TYR A 72 34.30 -27.92 -2.22
CA TYR A 72 33.02 -27.40 -1.75
C TYR A 72 31.91 -28.44 -1.91
N LEU A 73 31.80 -29.08 -3.08
CA LEU A 73 30.79 -30.11 -3.33
C LEU A 73 30.94 -31.31 -2.39
N GLN A 74 32.17 -31.74 -2.09
CA GLN A 74 32.40 -32.82 -1.14
C GLN A 74 31.92 -32.49 0.28
N ASP A 75 32.18 -31.28 0.75
CA ASP A 75 31.71 -30.85 2.07
C ASP A 75 30.19 -30.61 2.10
N HIS A 76 29.64 -30.10 1.00
CA HIS A 76 28.20 -29.92 0.84
C HIS A 76 27.45 -31.26 0.82
N GLU A 77 27.92 -32.25 0.06
CA GLU A 77 27.33 -33.60 0.00
C GLU A 77 27.40 -34.32 1.36
N LYS A 78 28.48 -34.16 2.13
CA LYS A 78 28.56 -34.67 3.51
C LYS A 78 27.48 -34.06 4.39
N ASN A 79 27.23 -32.76 4.25
CA ASN A 79 26.21 -32.07 5.03
C ASN A 79 24.80 -32.49 4.61
N LEU A 80 24.53 -32.61 3.32
CA LEU A 80 23.28 -33.16 2.79
C LEU A 80 23.02 -34.59 3.30
N ARG A 81 24.07 -35.39 3.47
CA ARG A 81 23.95 -36.76 4.01
C ARG A 81 23.62 -36.78 5.50
N LEU A 82 24.15 -35.83 6.27
CA LEU A 82 23.76 -35.64 7.67
C LEU A 82 22.29 -35.22 7.78
N GLN A 83 21.85 -34.28 6.95
CA GLN A 83 20.45 -33.85 6.91
C GLN A 83 19.51 -34.99 6.50
N PHE A 84 19.89 -35.76 5.48
CA PHE A 84 19.12 -36.93 5.05
C PHE A 84 18.96 -37.93 6.20
N SER A 85 20.03 -38.18 6.98
CA SER A 85 19.96 -39.06 8.16
C SER A 85 19.11 -38.52 9.32
N HIS A 86 18.81 -37.22 9.33
CA HIS A 86 17.87 -36.64 10.30
C HIS A 86 16.41 -36.76 9.84
N LEU A 87 16.18 -36.81 8.52
CA LEU A 87 14.86 -37.03 7.93
C LEU A 87 14.47 -38.50 7.92
N ASP A 88 15.44 -39.39 7.65
CA ASP A 88 15.29 -40.85 7.71
C ASP A 88 15.32 -41.35 9.17
N ARG A 89 14.16 -41.28 9.81
CA ARG A 89 13.97 -41.63 11.22
C ARG A 89 14.10 -43.12 11.47
N ASN A 90 13.55 -43.92 10.57
CA ASN A 90 13.56 -45.37 10.69
C ASN A 90 14.91 -46.00 10.27
N LYS A 91 15.80 -45.20 9.67
CA LYS A 91 17.15 -45.57 9.20
C LYS A 91 17.14 -46.66 8.12
N ASP A 92 16.08 -46.72 7.32
CA ASP A 92 15.95 -47.66 6.21
C ASP A 92 16.70 -47.21 4.94
N GLY A 93 17.33 -46.03 4.99
CA GLY A 93 18.09 -45.44 3.90
C GLY A 93 17.21 -44.69 2.90
N LYS A 94 15.93 -44.50 3.20
CA LYS A 94 14.93 -43.83 2.38
C LYS A 94 14.08 -42.90 3.25
N VAL A 95 13.53 -41.85 2.65
CA VAL A 95 12.63 -40.93 3.37
C VAL A 95 11.22 -41.09 2.82
N HIS A 96 10.28 -41.42 3.70
CA HIS A 96 8.85 -41.52 3.38
C HIS A 96 8.13 -40.19 3.64
N LEU A 97 6.96 -40.01 3.02
CA LEU A 97 6.17 -38.77 3.13
C LEU A 97 5.82 -38.41 4.59
N ASP A 98 5.47 -39.41 5.39
CA ASP A 98 5.11 -39.22 6.79
C ASP A 98 6.30 -38.75 7.63
N GLU A 99 7.48 -39.33 7.41
CA GLU A 99 8.72 -38.94 8.10
C GLU A 99 9.14 -37.51 7.74
N MET A 100 8.90 -37.11 6.49
CA MET A 100 9.13 -35.77 6.00
C MET A 100 8.19 -34.74 6.66
N ILE A 101 6.89 -35.05 6.75
CA ILE A 101 5.89 -34.20 7.43
C ILE A 101 6.22 -34.05 8.92
N GLU A 102 6.55 -35.15 9.59
CA GLU A 102 6.92 -35.14 11.01
C GLU A 102 8.18 -34.31 11.26
N SER A 103 9.21 -34.47 10.42
CA SER A 103 10.45 -33.71 10.53
C SER A 103 10.22 -32.22 10.37
N PHE A 104 9.30 -31.80 9.49
CA PHE A 104 8.94 -30.39 9.32
C PHE A 104 8.18 -29.83 10.51
N LYS A 105 7.29 -30.63 11.09
CA LYS A 105 6.53 -30.27 12.29
C LYS A 105 7.46 -30.03 13.49
N GLU A 106 8.51 -30.85 13.65
CA GLU A 106 9.51 -30.68 14.72
C GLU A 106 10.39 -29.44 14.56
N LEU A 107 10.62 -29.01 13.32
CA LEU A 107 11.32 -27.76 13.01
C LEU A 107 10.42 -26.51 13.15
N GLY A 108 9.20 -26.69 13.67
CA GLY A 108 8.25 -25.59 13.90
C GLY A 108 7.54 -25.11 12.63
N ILE A 109 7.54 -25.93 11.56
CA ILE A 109 6.94 -25.59 10.28
C ILE A 109 5.72 -26.49 10.06
N ASN A 110 4.53 -25.90 10.12
CA ASN A 110 3.28 -26.62 9.84
C ASN A 110 3.02 -26.61 8.33
N ILE A 111 3.11 -27.77 7.69
CA ILE A 111 2.88 -27.96 6.24
C ILE A 111 1.64 -28.83 6.06
N ASP A 112 0.74 -28.41 5.17
CA ASP A 112 -0.44 -29.19 4.82
C ASP A 112 -0.04 -30.43 4.00
N GLU A 113 -0.73 -31.55 4.22
CA GLU A 113 -0.41 -32.85 3.60
C GLU A 113 -0.35 -32.78 2.07
N GLU A 114 -1.23 -31.99 1.44
CA GLU A 114 -1.21 -31.75 -0.01
C GLU A 114 0.03 -30.99 -0.50
N GLU A 115 0.58 -30.08 0.32
CA GLU A 115 1.79 -29.33 -0.03
C GLU A 115 3.04 -30.20 0.15
N ALA A 116 3.05 -31.05 1.19
CA ALA A 116 4.10 -32.04 1.41
C ALA A 116 4.12 -33.08 0.27
N LEU A 117 2.97 -33.58 -0.15
CA LEU A 117 2.85 -34.57 -1.23
C LEU A 117 3.30 -34.02 -2.59
N LYS A 118 2.99 -32.75 -2.88
CA LYS A 118 3.50 -32.06 -4.09
C LYS A 118 5.02 -31.91 -4.07
N LEU A 119 5.60 -31.61 -2.91
CA LEU A 119 7.06 -31.54 -2.77
C LEU A 119 7.71 -32.91 -2.92
N PHE A 120 7.14 -33.90 -2.25
CA PHE A 120 7.59 -35.27 -2.28
C PHE A 120 7.67 -35.79 -3.72
N ASN A 121 6.60 -35.62 -4.50
CA ASN A 121 6.55 -36.00 -5.92
C ASN A 121 7.50 -35.21 -6.84
N ARG A 122 7.99 -34.03 -6.44
CA ARG A 122 9.00 -33.28 -7.22
C ARG A 122 10.40 -33.80 -6.97
N MET A 123 10.65 -34.31 -5.78
CA MET A 123 11.94 -34.86 -5.39
C MET A 123 12.08 -36.30 -5.87
N ASP A 124 11.00 -37.07 -5.77
CA ASP A 124 10.86 -38.43 -6.27
C ASP A 124 10.77 -38.45 -7.82
N LYS A 125 11.94 -38.48 -8.49
CA LYS A 125 12.03 -38.48 -9.95
C LYS A 125 11.68 -39.83 -10.57
N ASP A 126 11.85 -40.91 -9.83
CA ASP A 126 11.56 -42.28 -10.30
C ASP A 126 10.14 -42.74 -9.96
N GLY A 127 9.37 -41.92 -9.22
CA GLY A 127 7.98 -42.18 -8.86
C GLY A 127 7.83 -43.37 -7.92
N SER A 128 8.89 -43.69 -7.18
CA SER A 128 8.99 -44.84 -6.29
C SER A 128 8.21 -44.64 -4.99
N LEU A 129 7.65 -43.45 -4.78
CA LEU A 129 7.02 -42.98 -3.55
C LEU A 129 7.97 -43.03 -2.34
N GLN A 130 9.28 -43.01 -2.59
CA GLN A 130 10.34 -43.07 -1.58
C GLN A 130 11.50 -42.19 -2.03
N ILE A 131 11.97 -41.27 -1.18
CA ILE A 131 13.09 -40.40 -1.56
C ILE A 131 14.40 -41.09 -1.18
N SER A 132 15.21 -41.45 -2.19
CA SER A 132 16.56 -41.96 -1.95
C SER A 132 17.56 -40.83 -1.67
N PHE A 133 18.72 -41.16 -1.11
CA PHE A 133 19.79 -40.16 -0.92
C PHE A 133 20.25 -39.55 -2.25
N ASN A 134 20.18 -40.29 -3.37
CA ASN A 134 20.55 -39.74 -4.68
C ASN A 134 19.55 -38.69 -5.15
N ASP A 135 18.25 -38.93 -4.94
CA ASP A 135 17.19 -37.97 -5.29
C ASP A 135 17.26 -36.72 -4.43
N TRP A 136 17.44 -36.91 -3.12
CA TRP A 136 17.67 -35.83 -2.16
C TRP A 136 18.89 -34.99 -2.53
N ARG A 137 20.04 -35.65 -2.81
CA ARG A 137 21.27 -34.99 -3.23
C ARG A 137 21.04 -34.20 -4.50
N ASP A 138 20.54 -34.82 -5.56
CA ASP A 138 20.44 -34.20 -6.88
C ASP A 138 19.42 -33.06 -6.90
N PHE A 139 18.40 -33.10 -6.05
CA PHE A 139 17.44 -32.01 -5.87
C PHE A 139 18.04 -30.84 -5.06
N MET A 140 18.81 -31.14 -4.01
CA MET A 140 19.36 -30.12 -3.10
C MET A 140 20.75 -29.61 -3.47
N LEU A 141 21.42 -30.23 -4.46
CA LEU A 141 22.83 -29.94 -4.79
C LEU A 141 23.10 -28.48 -5.15
N LEU A 142 22.11 -27.80 -5.74
CA LEU A 142 22.20 -26.39 -6.15
C LEU A 142 21.50 -25.45 -5.16
N ALA A 143 20.94 -25.98 -4.08
CA ALA A 143 20.14 -25.21 -3.14
C ALA A 143 21.02 -24.34 -2.22
N PRO A 144 20.58 -23.13 -1.87
CA PRO A 144 21.47 -22.08 -1.43
C PRO A 144 22.01 -22.14 -0.02
N SER A 145 21.53 -23.11 0.75
CA SER A 145 21.80 -23.19 2.18
C SER A 145 22.07 -24.62 2.59
N SER A 146 22.87 -24.74 3.64
CA SER A 146 23.19 -26.02 4.29
C SER A 146 22.35 -26.23 5.55
N ASP A 147 21.29 -25.44 5.70
CA ASP A 147 20.36 -25.48 6.81
C ASP A 147 18.99 -25.92 6.29
N LEU A 148 18.44 -26.97 6.89
CA LEU A 148 17.15 -27.55 6.52
C LEU A 148 16.04 -26.50 6.60
N HIS A 149 16.11 -25.54 7.53
CA HIS A 149 15.14 -24.46 7.65
C HIS A 149 15.17 -23.47 6.47
N GLU A 150 16.36 -23.06 6.04
CA GLU A 150 16.54 -22.15 4.91
C GLU A 150 16.29 -22.86 3.56
N LEU A 151 16.61 -24.14 3.46
CA LEU A 151 16.26 -24.99 2.33
C LEU A 151 14.74 -25.09 2.14
N LEU A 152 13.99 -25.15 3.24
CA LEU A 152 12.53 -25.15 3.20
C LEU A 152 11.95 -23.79 2.81
N LYS A 153 12.57 -22.69 3.21
CA LYS A 153 12.20 -21.35 2.72
C LYS A 153 12.47 -21.21 1.23
N TYR A 154 13.64 -21.64 0.76
CA TYR A 154 13.99 -21.69 -0.65
C TYR A 154 12.98 -22.54 -1.43
N TRP A 155 12.64 -23.71 -0.92
CA TRP A 155 11.65 -24.60 -1.52
C TRP A 155 10.26 -23.96 -1.62
N ARG A 156 9.73 -23.36 -0.54
CA ARG A 156 8.42 -22.66 -0.55
C ARG A 156 8.38 -21.55 -1.60
N HIS A 157 9.52 -20.90 -1.82
CA HIS A 157 9.66 -19.87 -2.84
C HIS A 157 9.66 -20.48 -4.26
N SER A 158 10.37 -21.58 -4.47
CA SER A 158 10.43 -22.29 -5.76
C SER A 158 9.07 -22.88 -6.20
N THR A 159 8.28 -23.42 -5.26
CA THR A 159 6.93 -23.96 -5.55
C THR A 159 5.90 -22.86 -5.81
N PHE A 160 6.11 -21.67 -5.25
CA PHE A 160 5.26 -20.52 -5.52
C PHE A 160 5.48 -19.96 -6.94
N MET A 161 6.72 -20.00 -7.44
CA MET A 161 7.05 -19.59 -8.82
C MET A 161 6.47 -20.54 -9.87
N ASP A 162 6.44 -21.85 -9.62
CA ASP A 162 5.80 -22.82 -10.53
C ASP A 162 4.27 -22.68 -10.59
N ARG A 163 3.62 -22.21 -9.51
CA ARG A 163 2.19 -21.84 -9.53
C ARG A 163 1.90 -20.68 -10.51
N LEU A 164 2.91 -19.87 -10.86
CA LEU A 164 2.80 -18.82 -11.88
C LEU A 164 3.15 -19.34 -13.28
N GLN A 165 3.96 -20.41 -13.41
CA GLN A 165 4.34 -20.97 -14.71
C GLN A 165 3.40 -22.06 -15.24
N GLN A 166 2.70 -22.82 -14.39
CA GLN A 166 1.66 -23.77 -14.82
C GLN A 166 0.31 -23.08 -15.08
N GLY A 167 0.34 -22.00 -15.86
CA GLY A 167 -0.83 -21.32 -16.39
C GLY A 167 -1.33 -21.99 -17.66
N ASN A 168 -1.90 -23.19 -17.56
CA ASN A 168 -2.65 -23.80 -18.67
C ASN A 168 -3.63 -24.89 -18.21
N TYR A 169 -4.45 -24.61 -17.19
CA TYR A 169 -5.80 -25.19 -17.07
C TYR A 169 -6.64 -24.22 -16.23
N TYR A 170 -7.94 -24.14 -16.53
CA TYR A 170 -8.95 -23.18 -16.05
C TYR A 170 -9.06 -21.86 -16.81
N ARG A 171 -9.45 -22.00 -18.07
CA ARG A 171 -10.56 -21.22 -18.62
C ARG A 171 -11.85 -21.76 -17.99
N SER A 172 -12.36 -21.13 -16.92
CA SER A 172 -13.81 -20.91 -16.70
C SER A 172 -14.15 -20.50 -15.27
N CYS A 173 -15.00 -19.48 -15.23
CA CYS A 173 -15.97 -19.15 -14.18
C CYS A 173 -15.42 -18.54 -12.89
N VAL A 174 -15.36 -17.21 -12.93
CA VAL A 174 -15.87 -16.35 -11.86
C VAL A 174 -17.25 -16.88 -11.44
N VAL A 175 -17.28 -17.77 -10.45
CA VAL A 175 -18.49 -18.03 -9.67
C VAL A 175 -18.44 -17.08 -8.49
N ILE A 176 -19.30 -16.08 -8.56
CA ILE A 176 -19.63 -15.23 -7.42
C ILE A 176 -20.30 -16.16 -6.40
N SER A 177 -19.53 -16.65 -5.43
CA SER A 177 -20.06 -17.35 -4.25
C SER A 177 -19.70 -16.57 -2.99
N GLY A 178 -20.69 -15.86 -2.47
CA GLY A 178 -21.14 -16.06 -1.11
C GLY A 178 -20.55 -15.23 0.03
N ASP A 179 -19.27 -14.85 0.03
CA ASP A 179 -18.71 -14.14 1.19
C ASP A 179 -17.72 -13.02 0.83
N ILE A 180 -18.31 -11.86 0.55
CA ILE A 180 -17.62 -10.55 0.39
C ILE A 180 -16.67 -10.26 1.57
N LEU A 181 -16.89 -10.86 2.74
CA LEU A 181 -16.11 -10.65 3.96
C LEU A 181 -14.78 -11.43 3.96
N GLU A 182 -14.70 -12.60 3.32
CA GLU A 182 -13.46 -13.38 3.21
C GLU A 182 -12.57 -12.87 2.07
N ASP A 183 -13.18 -12.48 0.94
CA ASP A 183 -12.49 -11.77 -0.14
C ASP A 183 -11.88 -10.44 0.37
N TRP A 184 -12.59 -9.75 1.25
CA TRP A 184 -12.09 -8.53 1.90
C TRP A 184 -10.94 -8.81 2.86
N LYS A 185 -10.97 -9.91 3.63
CA LYS A 185 -9.85 -10.30 4.50
C LYS A 185 -8.60 -10.68 3.72
N TYR A 186 -8.75 -11.32 2.55
CA TYR A 186 -7.64 -11.65 1.66
C TYR A 186 -6.99 -10.40 1.07
N VAL A 187 -7.79 -9.46 0.54
CA VAL A 187 -7.32 -8.16 0.04
C VAL A 187 -6.71 -7.31 1.18
N PHE A 188 -7.28 -7.37 2.40
CA PHE A 188 -6.76 -6.70 3.59
C PHE A 188 -5.45 -7.29 4.12
N ARG A 189 -5.20 -8.58 3.86
CA ARG A 189 -3.94 -9.26 4.19
C ARG A 189 -2.83 -8.92 3.19
N GLU A 190 -3.16 -8.66 1.93
CA GLU A 190 -2.25 -8.15 0.88
C GLU A 190 -1.99 -6.64 1.01
N LEU A 191 -2.96 -5.86 1.50
CA LEU A 191 -2.86 -4.43 1.86
C LEU A 191 -1.68 -4.08 2.78
N LYS A 192 -1.19 -5.09 3.49
CA LYS A 192 -0.05 -5.03 4.39
C LYS A 192 1.26 -4.69 3.67
N THR A 193 1.37 -4.88 2.36
CA THR A 193 2.68 -5.06 1.71
C THR A 193 3.28 -3.82 1.03
N ARG A 194 2.52 -2.78 0.68
CA ARG A 194 3.09 -1.63 -0.05
C ARG A 194 2.46 -0.29 0.33
N TYR A 195 3.35 0.68 0.53
CA TYR A 195 3.07 2.06 0.94
C TYR A 195 2.13 2.76 -0.03
N ILE A 196 1.26 3.56 0.57
CA ILE A 196 0.17 4.32 -0.05
C ILE A 196 0.75 5.61 -0.61
N ASP A 197 0.60 5.83 -1.91
CA ASP A 197 0.66 7.17 -2.48
C ASP A 197 -0.40 7.34 -3.57
N ILE A 198 -0.86 8.59 -3.69
CA ILE A 198 -1.68 9.22 -4.73
C ILE A 198 -3.16 9.48 -4.36
N GLY A 199 -3.53 10.75 -4.50
CA GLY A 199 -4.89 11.15 -4.88
C GLY A 199 -5.43 12.40 -4.19
N GLU A 200 -5.73 12.33 -2.89
CA GLU A 200 -6.29 13.46 -2.12
C GLU A 200 -5.49 13.82 -0.85
N ASP A 201 -4.67 12.88 -0.35
CA ASP A 201 -3.77 13.05 0.80
C ASP A 201 -2.34 12.67 0.40
N PHE A 202 -1.65 13.60 -0.28
CA PHE A 202 -0.19 13.60 -0.26
C PHE A 202 0.26 13.59 1.21
N ASN A 203 1.29 12.80 1.51
CA ASN A 203 2.07 12.73 2.76
C ASN A 203 1.83 11.47 3.59
N VAL A 204 2.30 10.32 3.14
CA VAL A 204 3.29 9.61 3.96
C VAL A 204 4.62 9.89 3.27
N PRO A 205 5.58 10.58 3.90
CA PRO A 205 6.93 10.65 3.33
C PRO A 205 7.40 9.21 3.14
N ASP A 206 8.06 8.91 2.00
CA ASP A 206 9.06 7.84 2.00
C ASP A 206 9.90 8.03 3.26
N ASP A 207 10.19 6.95 4.00
CA ASP A 207 11.04 7.02 5.19
C ASP A 207 12.25 7.90 4.81
N PHE A 208 12.36 9.11 5.42
CA PHE A 208 13.44 10.04 5.08
C PHE A 208 14.73 9.23 5.08
N THR A 209 15.46 9.25 3.97
CA THR A 209 16.66 8.43 3.88
C THR A 209 17.56 8.81 5.05
N THR A 210 18.23 7.84 5.67
CA THR A 210 19.12 8.11 6.83
C THR A 210 20.14 9.21 6.48
N THR A 211 20.54 9.28 5.22
CA THR A 211 21.34 10.34 4.61
C THR A 211 20.69 11.74 4.61
N GLU A 212 19.38 11.86 4.38
CA GLU A 212 18.64 13.14 4.44
C GLU A 212 18.44 13.66 5.86
N LEU A 213 18.24 12.74 6.82
CA LEU A 213 18.16 13.06 8.24
C LEU A 213 19.52 13.55 8.77
N GLU A 214 20.61 12.96 8.31
CA GLU A 214 21.99 13.33 8.68
C GLU A 214 22.46 14.64 8.04
N THR A 215 22.01 14.96 6.82
CA THR A 215 22.37 16.19 6.09
C THR A 215 21.55 17.42 6.49
N GLY A 216 20.48 17.25 7.26
CA GLY A 216 19.67 18.35 7.79
C GLY A 216 18.81 19.09 6.74
N THR A 217 18.60 18.49 5.56
CA THR A 217 17.82 19.06 4.45
C THR A 217 16.33 18.68 4.47
N TRP A 218 15.89 17.81 5.39
CA TRP A 218 14.50 17.33 5.51
C TRP A 218 13.43 18.44 5.52
N TRP A 219 13.70 19.59 6.16
CA TRP A 219 12.78 20.72 6.21
C TRP A 219 12.54 21.36 4.84
N ARG A 220 13.50 21.25 3.91
CA ARG A 220 13.39 21.76 2.55
C ARG A 220 12.40 20.93 1.73
N HIS A 221 12.44 19.61 1.86
CA HIS A 221 11.46 18.70 1.26
C HIS A 221 10.05 18.95 1.81
N LEU A 222 9.92 19.12 3.12
CA LEU A 222 8.63 19.45 3.74
C LEU A 222 8.10 20.80 3.28
N LEU A 223 8.96 21.82 3.14
CA LEU A 223 8.56 23.13 2.64
C LEU A 223 8.16 23.08 1.17
N ALA A 224 8.91 22.34 0.34
CA ALA A 224 8.56 22.11 -1.06
C ALA A 224 7.22 21.38 -1.20
N GLY A 225 6.99 20.33 -0.40
CA GLY A 225 5.72 19.60 -0.34
C GLY A 225 4.55 20.47 0.13
N ALA A 226 4.76 21.30 1.16
CA ALA A 226 3.75 22.23 1.65
C ALA A 226 3.40 23.31 0.61
N ALA A 227 4.40 23.87 -0.08
CA ALA A 227 4.21 24.85 -1.15
C ALA A 227 3.49 24.25 -2.35
N ALA A 228 3.88 23.05 -2.78
CA ALA A 228 3.23 22.30 -3.84
C ALA A 228 1.75 22.00 -3.52
N GLY A 229 1.48 21.48 -2.32
CA GLY A 229 0.13 21.21 -1.85
C GLY A 229 -0.74 22.47 -1.75
N ALA A 230 -0.17 23.59 -1.29
CA ALA A 230 -0.87 24.86 -1.20
C ALA A 230 -1.21 25.45 -2.58
N ALA A 231 -0.26 25.41 -3.52
CA ALA A 231 -0.46 25.89 -4.88
C ALA A 231 -1.53 25.07 -5.61
N SER A 232 -1.40 23.74 -5.58
CA SER A 232 -2.34 22.80 -6.20
C SER A 232 -3.76 22.96 -5.67
N ARG A 233 -3.94 22.99 -4.34
CA ARG A 233 -5.25 23.19 -3.70
C ARG A 233 -5.85 24.57 -4.01
N THR A 234 -5.02 25.59 -4.16
CA THR A 234 -5.48 26.95 -4.51
C THR A 234 -5.93 27.04 -5.97
N CYS A 235 -5.21 26.42 -6.91
CA CYS A 235 -5.59 26.37 -8.31
C CYS A 235 -6.88 25.55 -8.53
N THR A 236 -7.07 24.48 -7.75
CA THR A 236 -8.24 23.60 -7.87
C THR A 236 -9.41 23.96 -6.95
N ALA A 237 -9.25 24.98 -6.10
CA ALA A 237 -10.28 25.44 -5.16
C ALA A 237 -11.66 25.72 -5.77
N PRO A 238 -11.79 26.33 -6.98
CA PRO A 238 -13.09 26.53 -7.60
C PRO A 238 -13.83 25.21 -7.91
N LEU A 239 -13.10 24.18 -8.36
CA LEU A 239 -13.64 22.85 -8.64
C LEU A 239 -13.99 22.10 -7.35
N ASP A 240 -13.15 22.24 -6.32
CA ASP A 240 -13.42 21.71 -4.98
C ASP A 240 -14.69 22.30 -4.38
N ARG A 241 -14.88 23.62 -4.49
CA ARG A 241 -16.11 24.27 -4.02
C ARG A 241 -17.33 23.82 -4.83
N LEU A 242 -17.19 23.69 -6.14
CA LEU A 242 -18.25 23.19 -7.03
C LEU A 242 -18.65 21.75 -6.69
N LYS A 243 -17.67 20.86 -6.42
CA LYS A 243 -17.89 19.50 -5.91
C LYS A 243 -18.75 19.53 -4.66
N VAL A 244 -18.35 20.29 -3.64
CA VAL A 244 -19.06 20.38 -2.36
C VAL A 244 -20.49 20.92 -2.53
N MET A 245 -20.67 21.98 -3.34
CA MET A 245 -21.99 22.56 -3.61
C MET A 245 -22.93 21.54 -4.27
N LEU A 246 -22.44 20.79 -5.27
CA LEU A 246 -23.21 19.76 -5.98
C LEU A 246 -23.51 18.54 -5.09
N GLN A 247 -22.60 18.16 -4.19
CA GLN A 247 -22.80 17.04 -3.27
C GLN A 247 -23.92 17.31 -2.25
N VAL A 248 -24.05 18.56 -1.81
CA VAL A 248 -24.98 18.97 -0.75
C VAL A 248 -26.34 19.40 -1.28
N HIS A 249 -26.39 20.13 -2.40
CA HIS A 249 -27.66 20.61 -2.94
C HIS A 249 -28.41 19.49 -3.66
N HIS A 250 -29.65 19.27 -3.26
CA HIS A 250 -30.54 18.25 -3.84
C HIS A 250 -31.00 18.58 -5.27
N SER A 251 -30.84 19.83 -5.74
CA SER A 251 -31.42 20.27 -7.01
C SER A 251 -30.68 19.71 -8.22
N LYS A 252 -31.41 19.16 -9.22
CA LYS A 252 -30.89 18.64 -10.51
C LYS A 252 -30.32 19.75 -11.42
N GLN A 253 -29.66 20.74 -10.84
CA GLN A 253 -29.00 21.82 -11.57
C GLN A 253 -27.83 21.25 -12.37
N ARG A 254 -27.66 21.75 -13.60
CA ARG A 254 -26.48 21.44 -14.41
C ARG A 254 -25.26 22.05 -13.72
N ILE A 255 -24.09 21.46 -13.95
CA ILE A 255 -22.82 21.94 -13.39
C ILE A 255 -22.58 23.41 -13.73
N SER A 256 -22.93 23.82 -14.96
CA SER A 256 -22.87 25.21 -15.43
C SER A 256 -23.77 26.16 -14.64
N ASP A 257 -24.97 25.71 -14.27
CA ASP A 257 -25.94 26.52 -13.55
C ASP A 257 -25.49 26.71 -12.10
N CYS A 258 -24.97 25.65 -11.47
CA CYS A 258 -24.36 25.72 -10.15
C CYS A 258 -23.17 26.69 -10.14
N PHE A 259 -22.28 26.61 -11.13
CA PHE A 259 -21.14 27.52 -11.26
C PHE A 259 -21.58 28.97 -11.49
N ARG A 260 -22.58 29.20 -12.34
CA ARG A 260 -23.17 30.53 -12.57
C ARG A 260 -23.82 31.09 -11.30
N ASN A 261 -24.50 30.25 -10.51
CA ASN A 261 -25.08 30.65 -9.23
C ASN A 261 -23.99 31.01 -8.21
N MET A 262 -22.89 30.25 -8.15
CA MET A 262 -21.74 30.56 -7.29
C MET A 262 -21.11 31.92 -7.62
N LEU A 263 -20.97 32.24 -8.92
CA LEU A 263 -20.48 33.53 -9.39
C LEU A 263 -21.47 34.66 -9.10
N LYS A 264 -22.77 34.45 -9.31
CA LYS A 264 -23.81 35.45 -9.02
C LYS A 264 -23.88 35.80 -7.53
N GLU A 265 -23.71 34.83 -6.65
CA GLU A 265 -23.84 35.04 -5.19
C GLU A 265 -22.59 35.70 -4.59
N GLY A 266 -21.39 35.28 -5.00
CA GLY A 266 -20.13 35.64 -4.33
C GLY A 266 -19.08 36.31 -5.21
N GLY A 267 -19.36 36.54 -6.50
CA GLY A 267 -18.38 37.00 -7.47
C GLY A 267 -17.22 36.01 -7.68
N TYR A 268 -16.16 36.49 -8.32
CA TYR A 268 -14.96 35.68 -8.59
C TYR A 268 -14.25 35.24 -7.31
N SER A 269 -14.08 36.13 -6.32
CA SER A 269 -13.46 35.79 -5.03
C SER A 269 -14.28 34.77 -4.23
N GLY A 270 -15.58 34.67 -4.49
CA GLY A 270 -16.45 33.66 -3.92
C GLY A 270 -15.98 32.24 -4.22
N LEU A 271 -15.38 31.97 -5.39
CA LEU A 271 -14.98 30.62 -5.80
C LEU A 271 -13.97 29.97 -4.81
N TRP A 272 -13.16 30.77 -4.12
CA TRP A 272 -12.15 30.31 -3.16
C TRP A 272 -12.65 30.21 -1.70
N ARG A 273 -13.96 30.33 -1.46
CA ARG A 273 -14.52 30.14 -0.09
C ARG A 273 -14.17 28.76 0.45
N GLY A 274 -13.55 28.74 1.64
CA GLY A 274 -13.08 27.53 2.31
C GLY A 274 -11.64 27.14 1.97
N ASN A 275 -11.01 27.73 0.93
CA ASN A 275 -9.63 27.39 0.54
C ASN A 275 -8.61 27.71 1.64
N GLY A 276 -8.81 28.78 2.40
CA GLY A 276 -7.91 29.13 3.50
C GLY A 276 -7.71 28.00 4.50
N ILE A 277 -8.78 27.30 4.89
CA ILE A 277 -8.68 26.11 5.76
C ILE A 277 -7.99 24.96 5.04
N ASN A 278 -8.29 24.77 3.75
CA ASN A 278 -7.69 23.71 2.94
C ASN A 278 -6.16 23.83 2.85
N VAL A 279 -5.63 25.06 2.89
CA VAL A 279 -4.19 25.35 2.93
C VAL A 279 -3.62 25.32 4.35
N ILE A 280 -4.35 25.83 5.35
CA ILE A 280 -3.88 25.83 6.75
C ILE A 280 -3.77 24.40 7.30
N LYS A 281 -4.68 23.49 6.93
CA LYS A 281 -4.70 22.12 7.47
C LYS A 281 -3.51 21.27 7.05
N ILE A 282 -2.84 21.61 5.94
CA ILE A 282 -1.77 20.78 5.34
C ILE A 282 -0.62 20.55 6.32
N ALA A 283 -0.08 21.63 6.89
CA ALA A 283 1.10 21.53 7.75
C ALA A 283 0.80 20.81 9.08
N PRO A 284 -0.28 21.12 9.82
CA PRO A 284 -0.65 20.39 11.04
C PRO A 284 -0.95 18.91 10.77
N GLU A 285 -1.63 18.60 9.66
CA GLU A 285 -1.96 17.23 9.27
C GLU A 285 -0.70 16.37 9.08
N SER A 286 0.25 16.86 8.29
CA SER A 286 1.54 16.18 8.07
C SER A 286 2.37 16.08 9.35
N ALA A 287 2.42 17.15 10.15
CA ALA A 287 3.20 17.18 11.38
C ALA A 287 2.69 16.15 12.41
N ILE A 288 1.37 16.10 12.63
CA ILE A 288 0.77 15.14 13.57
C ILE A 288 0.98 13.71 13.06
N LYS A 289 0.75 13.47 11.76
CA LYS A 289 0.94 12.15 11.17
C LYS A 289 2.38 11.67 11.33
N PHE A 290 3.36 12.51 11.03
CA PHE A 290 4.78 12.18 11.21
C PHE A 290 5.13 11.93 12.68
N MET A 291 4.71 12.82 13.57
CA MET A 291 4.96 12.69 15.01
C MET A 291 4.40 11.36 15.55
N VAL A 292 3.15 11.03 15.23
CA VAL A 292 2.52 9.79 15.70
C VAL A 292 3.19 8.57 15.06
N TYR A 293 3.53 8.64 13.77
CA TYR A 293 4.25 7.57 13.09
C TYR A 293 5.60 7.28 13.78
N GLU A 294 6.41 8.29 14.07
CA GLU A 294 7.67 8.13 14.81
C GLU A 294 7.47 7.55 16.22
N GLN A 295 6.46 8.03 16.95
CA GLN A 295 6.19 7.53 18.30
C GLN A 295 5.74 6.06 18.29
N VAL A 296 4.89 5.67 17.33
CA VAL A 296 4.44 4.28 17.20
C VAL A 296 5.59 3.39 16.73
N LYS A 297 6.45 3.87 15.81
CA LYS A 297 7.67 3.15 15.42
C LYS A 297 8.59 2.89 16.61
N ARG A 298 8.86 3.91 17.44
CA ARG A 298 9.67 3.78 18.65
C ARG A 298 9.06 2.80 19.64
N PHE A 299 7.74 2.86 19.82
CA PHE A 299 7.02 1.93 20.68
C PHE A 299 7.11 0.49 20.20
N ILE A 300 6.98 0.25 18.89
CA ILE A 300 7.06 -1.11 18.31
C ILE A 300 8.50 -1.65 18.33
N ARG A 301 9.50 -0.81 18.03
CA ARG A 301 10.92 -1.21 18.02
C ARG A 301 11.49 -1.46 19.42
N GLY A 302 11.01 -0.75 20.44
CA GLY A 302 11.58 -0.84 21.78
C GLY A 302 13.07 -0.48 21.79
N ASN A 303 13.90 -1.35 22.36
CA ASN A 303 15.37 -1.20 22.40
C ASN A 303 16.09 -1.87 21.20
N ASP A 304 15.36 -2.52 20.30
CA ASP A 304 15.97 -3.24 19.18
C ASP A 304 16.19 -2.32 17.97
N ASN A 305 17.43 -2.22 17.50
CA ASN A 305 17.81 -1.46 16.31
C ASN A 305 17.53 -2.21 14.99
N ARG A 306 16.53 -3.10 14.97
CA ARG A 306 16.22 -3.90 13.79
C ARG A 306 15.43 -3.10 12.73
N PRO A 307 15.58 -3.40 11.43
CA PRO A 307 14.70 -2.87 10.41
C PRO A 307 13.27 -3.36 10.68
N MET A 308 12.29 -2.46 10.66
CA MET A 308 10.91 -2.84 10.93
C MET A 308 10.36 -3.74 9.85
N GLY A 309 9.63 -4.76 10.30
CA GLY A 309 8.81 -5.58 9.43
C GLY A 309 7.75 -4.75 8.72
N ILE A 310 7.33 -5.24 7.57
CA ILE A 310 6.28 -4.64 6.74
C ILE A 310 4.97 -4.44 7.54
N PHE A 311 4.62 -5.40 8.41
CA PHE A 311 3.44 -5.28 9.28
C PHE A 311 3.54 -4.14 10.29
N GLU A 312 4.72 -3.98 10.90
CA GLU A 312 4.97 -2.98 11.94
C GLU A 312 4.87 -1.57 11.35
N ARG A 313 5.42 -1.38 10.15
CA ARG A 313 5.28 -0.16 9.35
C ARG A 313 3.83 0.14 9.00
N PHE A 314 3.08 -0.86 8.56
CA PHE A 314 1.66 -0.71 8.24
C PHE A 314 0.84 -0.31 9.47
N VAL A 315 1.02 -0.98 10.61
CA VAL A 315 0.33 -0.65 11.86
C VAL A 315 0.70 0.76 12.31
N ALA A 316 1.99 1.12 12.27
CA ALA A 316 2.44 2.47 12.59
C ALA A 316 1.80 3.53 11.68
N GLY A 317 1.77 3.28 10.37
CA GLY A 317 1.15 4.17 9.39
C GLY A 317 -0.37 4.30 9.58
N ALA A 318 -1.07 3.19 9.84
CA ALA A 318 -2.52 3.18 10.04
C ALA A 318 -2.93 3.92 11.33
N VAL A 319 -2.21 3.68 12.43
CA VAL A 319 -2.45 4.39 13.70
C VAL A 319 -2.15 5.88 13.53
N ALA A 320 -1.03 6.23 12.92
CA ALA A 320 -0.67 7.61 12.62
C ALA A 320 -1.73 8.32 11.77
N GLY A 321 -2.19 7.67 10.71
CA GLY A 321 -3.27 8.18 9.85
C GLY A 321 -4.57 8.39 10.62
N CYS A 322 -5.00 7.43 11.45
CA CYS A 322 -6.22 7.55 12.23
C CYS A 322 -6.15 8.68 13.28
N VAL A 323 -5.03 8.82 13.98
CA VAL A 323 -4.83 9.88 14.98
C VAL A 323 -4.76 11.26 14.33
N ALA A 324 -4.01 11.39 13.23
CA ALA A 324 -3.95 12.62 12.45
C ALA A 324 -5.34 13.00 11.93
N GLN A 325 -6.06 12.06 11.32
CA GLN A 325 -7.40 12.28 10.81
C GLN A 325 -8.38 12.70 11.91
N THR A 326 -8.31 12.10 13.08
CA THR A 326 -9.18 12.43 14.24
C THR A 326 -8.89 13.83 14.77
N THR A 327 -7.62 14.25 14.77
CA THR A 327 -7.21 15.56 15.26
C THR A 327 -7.55 16.68 14.27
N ILE A 328 -7.41 16.42 12.97
CA ILE A 328 -7.68 17.38 11.89
C ILE A 328 -9.16 17.44 11.51
N TYR A 329 -9.96 16.45 11.90
CA TYR A 329 -11.38 16.35 11.51
C TYR A 329 -12.22 17.62 11.74
N PRO A 330 -12.06 18.39 12.83
CA PRO A 330 -12.76 19.66 13.00
C PRO A 330 -12.50 20.68 11.88
N MET A 331 -11.28 20.71 11.34
CA MET A 331 -10.93 21.56 10.20
C MET A 331 -11.58 21.07 8.90
N GLU A 332 -11.71 19.75 8.72
CA GLU A 332 -12.45 19.15 7.59
C GLU A 332 -13.92 19.58 7.59
N VAL A 333 -14.59 19.53 8.74
CA VAL A 333 -15.96 20.00 8.86
C VAL A 333 -16.04 21.50 8.57
N LEU A 334 -15.14 22.30 9.16
CA LEU A 334 -15.14 23.74 8.96
C LEU A 334 -14.89 24.14 7.50
N LYS A 335 -14.02 23.41 6.77
CA LYS A 335 -13.82 23.55 5.32
C LYS A 335 -15.14 23.40 4.58
N THR A 336 -15.85 22.30 4.81
CA THR A 336 -17.14 22.01 4.15
C THR A 336 -18.19 23.08 4.48
N ARG A 337 -18.26 23.55 5.74
CA ARG A 337 -19.17 24.63 6.15
C ARG A 337 -18.85 25.97 5.48
N LEU A 338 -17.58 26.34 5.40
CA LEU A 338 -17.17 27.58 4.76
C LEU A 338 -17.33 27.56 3.25
N ALA A 339 -17.19 26.41 2.59
CA ALA A 339 -17.44 26.26 1.16
C ALA A 339 -18.92 26.54 0.79
N LEU A 340 -19.84 26.13 1.67
CA LEU A 340 -21.30 26.28 1.52
C LEU A 340 -21.86 27.60 2.07
N ARG A 341 -21.05 28.42 2.74
CA ARG A 341 -21.53 29.65 3.39
C ARG A 341 -22.04 30.65 2.36
N LYS A 342 -23.07 31.40 2.77
CA LYS A 342 -23.55 32.55 2.01
C LYS A 342 -22.69 33.80 2.24
N THR A 343 -22.72 34.73 1.30
CA THR A 343 -22.03 36.04 1.43
C THR A 343 -22.47 36.73 2.74
N GLY A 344 -21.50 37.14 3.58
CA GLY A 344 -21.79 37.88 4.83
C GLY A 344 -22.13 37.03 6.07
N GLN A 345 -22.18 35.69 5.97
CA GLN A 345 -22.55 34.84 7.12
C GLN A 345 -21.49 34.79 8.24
N TYR A 346 -20.20 34.85 7.87
CA TYR A 346 -19.06 34.79 8.79
C TYR A 346 -17.97 35.77 8.36
N SER A 347 -17.39 36.52 9.31
CA SER A 347 -16.34 37.50 9.03
C SER A 347 -14.96 36.85 8.85
N SER A 348 -14.66 35.83 9.64
CA SER A 348 -13.38 35.10 9.61
C SER A 348 -13.58 33.59 9.84
N ILE A 349 -12.50 32.82 9.65
CA ILE A 349 -12.48 31.39 9.96
C ILE A 349 -12.73 31.15 11.46
N ALA A 350 -12.13 31.97 12.32
CA ALA A 350 -12.32 31.91 13.77
C ALA A 350 -13.74 32.30 14.17
N ASP A 351 -14.33 33.34 13.58
CA ASP A 351 -15.72 33.74 13.80
C ASP A 351 -16.69 32.61 13.41
N ALA A 352 -16.42 31.91 12.29
CA ALA A 352 -17.19 30.74 11.91
C ALA A 352 -17.08 29.60 12.93
N ALA A 353 -15.86 29.29 13.39
CA ALA A 353 -15.64 28.24 14.39
C ALA A 353 -16.35 28.57 15.72
N ILE A 354 -16.21 29.80 16.22
CA ILE A 354 -16.84 30.25 17.46
C ILE A 354 -18.37 30.22 17.36
N LYS A 355 -18.95 30.71 16.25
CA LYS A 355 -20.40 30.69 16.03
C LYS A 355 -20.95 29.27 15.89
N ILE A 356 -20.24 28.37 15.20
CA ILE A 356 -20.65 26.96 15.08
C ILE A 356 -20.57 26.29 16.46
N TYR A 357 -19.48 26.48 17.20
CA TYR A 357 -19.33 25.94 18.54
C TYR A 357 -20.44 26.42 19.49
N SER A 358 -20.73 27.73 19.48
CA SER A 358 -21.75 28.33 20.36
C SER A 358 -23.17 27.86 20.04
N LYS A 359 -23.47 27.53 18.77
CA LYS A 359 -24.83 27.14 18.32
C LYS A 359 -25.05 25.63 18.29
N GLU A 360 -24.05 24.85 17.91
CA GLU A 360 -24.18 23.42 17.63
C GLU A 360 -23.37 22.53 18.58
N GLY A 361 -22.45 23.12 19.35
CA GLY A 361 -21.55 22.41 20.27
C GLY A 361 -20.40 21.66 19.58
N LEU A 362 -19.56 21.03 20.39
CA LEU A 362 -18.34 20.33 19.94
C LEU A 362 -18.64 19.14 19.01
N ARG A 363 -19.75 18.43 19.24
CA ARG A 363 -20.14 17.24 18.47
C ARG A 363 -20.37 17.55 16.99
N SER A 364 -20.72 18.79 16.64
CA SER A 364 -20.92 19.19 15.23
C SER A 364 -19.64 19.08 14.41
N PHE A 365 -18.48 19.36 15.02
CA PHE A 365 -17.17 19.28 14.38
C PHE A 365 -16.72 17.86 14.04
N TYR A 366 -17.42 16.82 14.52
CA TYR A 366 -17.14 15.41 14.23
C TYR A 366 -18.23 14.73 13.38
N ARG A 367 -19.15 15.51 12.80
CA ARG A 367 -20.20 14.97 11.92
C ARG A 367 -19.62 14.40 10.64
N GLY A 368 -20.00 13.17 10.33
CA GLY A 368 -19.50 12.43 9.17
C GLY A 368 -18.21 11.64 9.44
N TYR A 369 -17.73 11.58 10.70
CA TYR A 369 -16.50 10.85 11.02
C TYR A 369 -16.61 9.34 10.74
N ILE A 370 -17.75 8.74 11.06
CA ILE A 370 -18.00 7.31 10.79
C ILE A 370 -17.93 6.99 9.29
N PRO A 371 -18.72 7.63 8.39
CA PRO A 371 -18.61 7.37 6.96
C PRO A 371 -17.24 7.75 6.39
N ASN A 372 -16.49 8.67 7.04
CA ASN A 372 -15.11 8.94 6.68
C ASN A 372 -14.21 7.72 6.92
N ILE A 373 -14.17 7.18 8.14
CA ILE A 373 -13.31 6.03 8.48
C ILE A 373 -13.72 4.80 7.67
N LEU A 374 -15.02 4.54 7.53
CA LEU A 374 -15.51 3.43 6.69
C LEU A 374 -15.18 3.60 5.21
N GLY A 375 -15.00 4.83 4.71
CA GLY A 375 -14.65 5.10 3.32
C GLY A 375 -13.15 4.99 3.03
N ILE A 376 -12.29 5.21 4.03
CA ILE A 376 -10.83 5.15 3.87
C ILE A 376 -10.37 3.71 3.56
N ILE A 377 -10.93 2.71 4.24
CA ILE A 377 -10.45 1.32 4.12
C ILE A 377 -10.71 0.73 2.71
N PRO A 378 -11.94 0.81 2.14
CA PRO A 378 -12.19 0.33 0.79
C PRO A 378 -11.44 1.13 -0.27
N TYR A 379 -11.27 2.44 -0.06
CA TYR A 379 -10.49 3.31 -0.94
C TYR A 379 -9.05 2.77 -1.06
N ALA A 380 -8.35 2.63 0.08
CA ALA A 380 -6.97 2.16 0.11
C ALA A 380 -6.82 0.73 -0.43
N GLY A 381 -7.77 -0.16 -0.09
CA GLY A 381 -7.82 -1.53 -0.60
C GLY A 381 -7.84 -1.63 -2.11
N ILE A 382 -8.76 -0.90 -2.74
CA ILE A 382 -8.98 -0.94 -4.19
C ILE A 382 -7.88 -0.20 -4.93
N ASP A 383 -7.47 0.97 -4.42
CA ASP A 383 -6.38 1.75 -4.99
C ASP A 383 -5.10 0.89 -5.07
N LEU A 384 -4.71 0.24 -3.98
CA LEU A 384 -3.53 -0.61 -4.00
C LEU A 384 -3.69 -1.82 -4.92
N ALA A 385 -4.82 -2.53 -4.83
CA ALA A 385 -5.06 -3.72 -5.65
C ALA A 385 -4.98 -3.41 -7.15
N VAL A 386 -5.58 -2.29 -7.57
CA VAL A 386 -5.56 -1.85 -8.96
C VAL A 386 -4.17 -1.39 -9.37
N TYR A 387 -3.49 -0.58 -8.53
CA TYR A 387 -2.14 -0.11 -8.81
C TYR A 387 -1.18 -1.28 -9.04
N GLU A 388 -1.18 -2.26 -8.13
CA GLU A 388 -0.33 -3.44 -8.20
C GLU A 388 -0.66 -4.31 -9.41
N THR A 389 -1.94 -4.49 -9.73
CA THR A 389 -2.35 -5.26 -10.91
C THR A 389 -1.88 -4.59 -12.20
N LEU A 390 -2.04 -3.26 -12.31
CA LEU A 390 -1.60 -2.49 -13.47
C LEU A 390 -0.07 -2.49 -13.60
N LYS A 391 0.63 -2.28 -12.49
CA LYS A 391 2.10 -2.28 -12.43
C LYS A 391 2.66 -3.65 -12.80
N LYS A 392 2.14 -4.73 -12.21
CA LYS A 392 2.57 -6.11 -12.53
C LYS A 392 2.29 -6.46 -13.98
N LYS A 393 1.11 -6.13 -14.51
CA LYS A 393 0.77 -6.37 -15.92
C LYS A 393 1.72 -5.63 -16.88
N TYR A 394 2.12 -4.42 -16.53
CA TYR A 394 3.09 -3.66 -17.32
C TYR A 394 4.49 -4.29 -17.29
N LEU A 395 4.98 -4.61 -16.08
CA LEU A 395 6.28 -5.25 -15.87
C LEU A 395 6.35 -6.62 -16.54
N SER A 396 5.29 -7.43 -16.50
CA SER A 396 5.24 -8.72 -17.20
C SER A 396 5.22 -8.60 -18.73
N SER A 397 4.98 -7.40 -19.27
CA SER A 397 4.92 -7.16 -20.72
C SER A 397 6.18 -6.47 -21.27
N HIS A 398 7.12 -6.03 -20.43
CA HIS A 398 8.38 -5.38 -20.83
C HIS A 398 9.57 -6.07 -20.16
N THR A 399 10.60 -6.41 -20.94
CA THR A 399 11.81 -7.15 -20.50
C THR A 399 12.55 -6.42 -19.35
N ASP A 400 13.13 -7.21 -18.42
CA ASP A 400 13.67 -6.88 -17.08
C ASP A 400 14.73 -5.74 -16.94
N GLN A 401 14.96 -4.90 -17.95
CA GLN A 401 16.00 -3.85 -17.91
C GLN A 401 15.49 -2.39 -17.97
N GLU A 402 14.20 -2.14 -18.17
CA GLU A 402 13.68 -0.76 -18.20
C GLU A 402 13.01 -0.35 -16.88
N VAL A 403 13.60 0.65 -16.21
CA VAL A 403 12.98 1.30 -15.04
C VAL A 403 11.64 1.90 -15.49
N PRO A 404 10.51 1.63 -14.80
CA PRO A 404 9.21 2.17 -15.18
C PRO A 404 9.28 3.70 -15.27
N GLN A 405 8.93 4.25 -16.43
CA GLN A 405 8.95 5.70 -16.62
C GLN A 405 7.97 6.38 -15.65
N VAL A 406 8.38 7.50 -15.06
CA VAL A 406 7.61 8.20 -14.00
C VAL A 406 6.16 8.49 -14.42
N TRP A 407 5.92 8.87 -15.68
CA TRP A 407 4.57 9.14 -16.18
C TRP A 407 3.66 7.91 -16.16
N LEU A 408 4.22 6.71 -16.32
CA LEU A 408 3.46 5.47 -16.29
C LEU A 408 3.07 5.09 -14.86
N LEU A 409 3.99 5.26 -13.90
CA LEU A 409 3.67 5.08 -12.49
C LEU A 409 2.58 6.07 -12.05
N LEU A 410 2.67 7.33 -12.51
CA LEU A 410 1.65 8.34 -12.31
C LEU A 410 0.31 7.97 -12.98
N ALA A 411 0.34 7.38 -14.17
CA ALA A 411 -0.86 6.92 -14.87
C ALA A 411 -1.53 5.74 -14.14
N CYS A 412 -0.74 4.76 -13.71
CA CYS A 412 -1.23 3.61 -12.94
C CYS A 412 -1.84 4.06 -11.61
N GLY A 413 -1.16 4.96 -10.89
CA GLY A 413 -1.66 5.54 -9.65
C GLY A 413 -2.90 6.40 -9.84
N SER A 414 -2.93 7.25 -10.88
CA SER A 414 -4.13 8.06 -11.17
C SER A 414 -5.34 7.18 -11.52
N ALA A 415 -5.13 6.09 -12.27
CA ALA A 415 -6.18 5.14 -12.61
C ALA A 415 -6.68 4.38 -11.38
N SER A 416 -5.76 3.91 -10.53
CA SER A 416 -6.10 3.19 -9.31
C SER A 416 -6.83 4.06 -8.31
N SER A 417 -6.37 5.29 -8.07
CA SER A 417 -7.01 6.21 -7.13
C SER A 417 -8.39 6.63 -7.62
N THR A 418 -8.56 6.78 -8.94
CA THR A 418 -9.86 7.06 -9.56
C THR A 418 -10.86 5.92 -9.31
N LEU A 419 -10.43 4.67 -9.47
CA LEU A 419 -11.27 3.49 -9.23
C LEU A 419 -11.58 3.30 -7.74
N GLY A 420 -10.60 3.48 -6.86
CA GLY A 420 -10.81 3.49 -5.41
C GLY A 420 -11.80 4.58 -4.98
N GLN A 421 -11.68 5.77 -5.56
CA GLN A 421 -12.62 6.88 -5.31
C GLN A 421 -14.03 6.55 -5.80
N LEU A 422 -14.20 5.92 -6.96
CA LEU A 422 -15.52 5.51 -7.46
C LEU A 422 -16.20 4.54 -6.50
N CYS A 423 -15.51 3.51 -6.06
CA CYS A 423 -16.08 2.52 -5.15
C CYS A 423 -16.45 3.11 -3.78
N SER A 424 -15.62 4.02 -3.26
CA SER A 424 -15.84 4.66 -1.96
C SER A 424 -16.67 5.95 -2.03
N TYR A 425 -17.06 6.37 -3.24
CA TYR A 425 -17.76 7.63 -3.48
C TYR A 425 -19.09 7.76 -2.72
N PRO A 426 -19.93 6.71 -2.61
CA PRO A 426 -21.17 6.79 -1.84
C PRO A 426 -20.95 7.21 -0.38
N LEU A 427 -19.90 6.69 0.26
CA LEU A 427 -19.54 7.04 1.64
C LEU A 427 -18.96 8.46 1.71
N ALA A 428 -18.17 8.87 0.72
CA ALA A 428 -17.67 10.23 0.60
C ALA A 428 -18.82 11.25 0.45
N LEU A 429 -19.85 10.94 -0.34
CA LEU A 429 -21.04 11.80 -0.48
C LEU A 429 -21.80 11.91 0.85
N VAL A 430 -22.04 10.79 1.53
CA VAL A 430 -22.72 10.78 2.83
C VAL A 430 -21.93 11.57 3.87
N ARG A 431 -20.59 11.41 3.90
CA ARG A 431 -19.68 12.23 4.72
C ARG A 431 -19.91 13.71 4.44
N THR A 432 -19.79 14.18 3.20
CA THR A 432 -19.95 15.62 2.88
C THR A 432 -21.33 16.14 3.27
N ARG A 433 -22.40 15.37 3.03
CA ARG A 433 -23.76 15.77 3.42
C ARG A 433 -23.92 15.87 4.94
N MET A 434 -23.36 14.94 5.70
CA MET A 434 -23.38 15.01 7.17
C MET A 434 -22.55 16.20 7.69
N GLN A 435 -21.39 16.46 7.10
CA GLN A 435 -20.54 17.61 7.43
C GLN A 435 -21.23 18.94 7.15
N ALA A 436 -22.09 19.00 6.14
CA ALA A 436 -22.82 20.20 5.74
C ALA A 436 -24.02 20.55 6.64
N GLN A 437 -24.54 19.59 7.42
CA GLN A 437 -25.80 19.74 8.17
C GLN A 437 -25.70 20.72 9.34
N THR A 438 -26.36 21.88 9.22
CA THR A 438 -26.48 22.88 10.30
C THR A 438 -27.58 22.48 11.27
N ILE A 439 -27.29 22.51 12.58
CA ILE A 439 -28.35 22.47 13.59
C ILE A 439 -28.95 23.88 13.65
N THR A 440 -30.02 24.11 12.91
CA THR A 440 -30.76 25.36 13.06
C THR A 440 -31.50 25.33 14.40
N GLN A 441 -31.03 26.11 15.38
CA GLN A 441 -31.78 26.42 16.60
C GLN A 441 -32.74 27.60 16.36
N THR A 442 -33.91 27.47 16.94
CA THR A 442 -35.06 28.37 17.02
C THR A 442 -34.67 29.81 17.36
N ALA A 443 -35.26 30.80 16.67
CA ALA A 443 -35.32 32.17 17.15
C ALA A 443 -36.77 32.48 17.57
N ASN A 444 -36.95 32.95 18.81
CA ASN A 444 -38.23 33.47 19.26
C ASN A 444 -38.39 34.88 18.68
N VAL A 445 -39.38 35.10 17.82
CA VAL A 445 -39.73 36.45 17.36
C VAL A 445 -40.80 36.99 18.29
N SER A 446 -40.42 37.98 19.09
CA SER A 446 -41.35 38.82 19.84
C SER A 446 -41.75 40.00 18.97
N ILE A 447 -43.01 40.06 18.57
CA ILE A 447 -43.58 41.18 17.82
C ILE A 447 -44.28 42.08 18.84
N ASN A 448 -43.88 43.35 18.94
CA ASN A 448 -44.55 44.37 19.74
C ASN A 448 -45.40 45.25 18.81
N VAL A 449 -46.72 45.21 18.98
CA VAL A 449 -47.64 46.14 18.30
C VAL A 449 -48.57 46.74 19.35
N ALA A 450 -48.62 48.07 19.41
CA ALA A 450 -49.54 48.84 20.27
C ALA A 450 -49.56 48.38 21.75
N GLY A 451 -48.39 48.12 22.34
CA GLY A 451 -48.29 47.74 23.77
C GLY A 451 -48.56 46.25 24.07
N PHE A 452 -48.89 45.44 23.07
CA PHE A 452 -49.00 43.98 23.22
C PHE A 452 -47.78 43.26 22.64
N SER A 453 -47.14 42.43 23.46
CA SER A 453 -46.06 41.53 23.06
C SER A 453 -46.64 40.18 22.63
N PHE A 454 -46.59 39.87 21.34
CA PHE A 454 -46.95 38.55 20.84
C PHE A 454 -45.69 37.73 20.59
N THR A 455 -45.57 36.61 21.30
CA THR A 455 -44.46 35.66 21.11
C THR A 455 -44.96 34.55 20.19
N GLN A 456 -44.65 34.62 18.89
CA GLN A 456 -45.05 33.57 17.96
C GLN A 456 -43.95 32.50 17.90
N GLN A 457 -44.21 31.33 18.51
CA GLN A 457 -43.39 30.14 18.28
C GLN A 457 -43.67 29.60 16.88
N GLN A 458 -42.89 30.05 15.89
CA GLN A 458 -42.94 29.47 14.55
C GLN A 458 -42.07 28.20 14.52
N LYS A 459 -42.72 27.04 14.51
CA LYS A 459 -42.08 25.73 14.43
C LYS A 459 -41.71 25.44 12.97
N ILE A 460 -40.44 25.58 12.59
CA ILE A 460 -39.95 25.15 11.28
C ILE A 460 -38.79 24.16 11.46
N GLN A 461 -39.11 22.89 11.19
CA GLN A 461 -38.26 21.72 10.97
C GLN A 461 -37.08 21.48 11.95
N SER A 462 -37.36 20.69 12.99
CA SER A 462 -36.35 19.86 13.65
C SER A 462 -35.82 18.84 12.62
N ASN A 463 -34.61 19.04 12.08
CA ASN A 463 -33.89 17.90 11.53
C ASN A 463 -33.30 17.13 12.71
N LYS A 464 -34.03 16.09 13.14
CA LYS A 464 -33.51 14.99 13.96
C LYS A 464 -32.12 14.63 13.41
N GLU A 465 -31.11 14.48 14.26
CA GLU A 465 -29.74 14.13 13.83
C GLU A 465 -29.81 13.02 12.78
N GLN A 466 -29.47 13.34 11.53
CA GLN A 466 -29.61 12.35 10.47
C GLN A 466 -28.45 11.37 10.61
N THR A 467 -28.79 10.13 10.95
CA THR A 467 -27.82 9.04 10.96
C THR A 467 -27.27 8.82 9.56
N MET A 468 -26.06 8.24 9.45
CA MET A 468 -25.46 7.88 8.16
C MET A 468 -26.43 7.07 7.28
N VAL A 469 -27.09 6.08 7.88
CA VAL A 469 -28.11 5.24 7.22
C VAL A 469 -29.32 6.07 6.78
N GLY A 470 -29.76 7.04 7.58
CA GLY A 470 -30.84 7.95 7.23
C GLY A 470 -30.51 8.84 6.04
N VAL A 471 -29.30 9.41 6.00
CA VAL A 471 -28.83 10.21 4.86
C VAL A 471 -28.73 9.35 3.60
N PHE A 472 -28.14 8.15 3.71
CA PHE A 472 -28.01 7.20 2.61
C PHE A 472 -29.37 6.79 2.03
N LYS A 473 -30.31 6.37 2.90
CA LYS A 473 -31.67 6.00 2.50
C LYS A 473 -32.41 7.17 1.82
N LYS A 474 -32.25 8.39 2.37
CA LYS A 474 -32.85 9.60 1.79
C LYS A 474 -32.30 9.92 0.39
N ILE A 475 -31.00 9.71 0.16
CA ILE A 475 -30.40 9.88 -1.17
C ILE A 475 -31.05 8.91 -2.16
N ILE A 476 -31.09 7.62 -1.82
CA ILE A 476 -31.62 6.59 -2.71
C ILE A 476 -33.10 6.84 -3.02
N GLN A 477 -33.90 7.24 -2.03
CA GLN A 477 -35.32 7.52 -2.21
C GLN A 477 -35.61 8.76 -3.07
N GLN A 478 -34.75 9.78 -3.02
CA GLN A 478 -34.99 11.06 -3.71
C GLN A 478 -34.29 11.17 -5.07
N ASP A 479 -33.02 10.78 -5.11
CA ASP A 479 -32.13 10.94 -6.26
C ASP A 479 -31.84 9.61 -6.98
N GLY A 480 -32.30 8.48 -6.44
CA GLY A 480 -31.98 7.14 -6.94
C GLY A 480 -30.55 6.70 -6.64
N PHE A 481 -30.15 5.53 -7.16
CA PHE A 481 -28.81 4.98 -6.97
C PHE A 481 -27.70 5.87 -7.53
N PHE A 482 -27.88 6.40 -8.75
CA PHE A 482 -26.94 7.33 -9.37
C PHE A 482 -26.80 8.67 -8.61
N GLY A 483 -27.77 9.01 -7.75
CA GLY A 483 -27.68 10.14 -6.84
C GLY A 483 -26.49 10.06 -5.88
N LEU A 484 -26.00 8.84 -5.58
CA LEU A 484 -24.83 8.63 -4.72
C LEU A 484 -23.52 9.12 -5.35
N TYR A 485 -23.49 9.32 -6.68
CA TYR A 485 -22.31 9.72 -7.45
C TYR A 485 -22.30 11.22 -7.81
N ARG A 486 -23.15 12.02 -7.14
CA ARG A 486 -23.26 13.45 -7.42
C ARG A 486 -21.97 14.18 -7.09
N GLY A 487 -21.51 15.03 -8.02
CA GLY A 487 -20.25 15.77 -7.88
C GLY A 487 -18.99 15.00 -8.28
N VAL A 488 -19.13 13.77 -8.80
CA VAL A 488 -17.98 12.96 -9.22
C VAL A 488 -17.25 13.57 -10.42
N VAL A 489 -17.97 14.24 -11.32
CA VAL A 489 -17.40 14.88 -12.51
C VAL A 489 -16.41 16.00 -12.14
N PRO A 490 -16.78 17.02 -11.33
CA PRO A 490 -15.81 18.00 -10.83
C PRO A 490 -14.62 17.36 -10.10
N ASN A 491 -14.84 16.23 -9.42
CA ASN A 491 -13.80 15.50 -8.74
C ASN A 491 -12.77 14.90 -9.71
N PHE A 492 -13.17 14.33 -10.85
CA PHE A 492 -12.20 13.85 -11.84
C PHE A 492 -11.51 14.98 -12.59
N VAL A 493 -12.26 16.02 -12.95
CA VAL A 493 -11.70 17.19 -13.66
C VAL A 493 -10.61 17.88 -12.83
N LYS A 494 -10.70 17.86 -11.49
CA LYS A 494 -9.67 18.45 -10.63
C LYS A 494 -8.42 17.59 -10.42
N VAL A 495 -8.50 16.26 -10.55
CA VAL A 495 -7.41 15.35 -10.14
C VAL A 495 -6.17 15.56 -11.01
N LEU A 496 -6.33 15.55 -12.34
CA LEU A 496 -5.19 15.72 -13.26
C LEU A 496 -4.47 17.08 -13.09
N PRO A 497 -5.18 18.23 -13.06
CA PRO A 497 -4.55 19.51 -12.75
C PRO A 497 -3.89 19.54 -11.37
N ALA A 498 -4.52 18.96 -10.34
CA ALA A 498 -3.98 18.95 -8.98
C ALA A 498 -2.63 18.21 -8.93
N VAL A 499 -2.55 17.02 -9.53
CA VAL A 499 -1.31 16.22 -9.55
C VAL A 499 -0.22 16.95 -10.35
N SER A 500 -0.56 17.44 -11.54
CA SER A 500 0.39 18.13 -12.43
C SER A 500 0.98 19.38 -11.79
N ILE A 501 0.13 20.22 -11.17
CA ILE A 501 0.59 21.46 -10.51
C ILE A 501 1.44 21.13 -9.28
N SER A 502 1.05 20.11 -8.50
CA SER A 502 1.84 19.71 -7.33
C SER A 502 3.25 19.29 -7.73
N TYR A 503 3.37 18.46 -8.77
CA TYR A 503 4.67 18.00 -9.26
C TYR A 503 5.56 19.15 -9.72
N VAL A 504 5.04 20.00 -10.62
CA VAL A 504 5.80 21.15 -11.16
C VAL A 504 6.23 22.12 -10.05
N VAL A 505 5.34 22.41 -9.10
CA VAL A 505 5.66 23.33 -7.99
C VAL A 505 6.64 22.68 -7.03
N TYR A 506 6.51 21.37 -6.75
CA TYR A 506 7.45 20.65 -5.92
C TYR A 506 8.86 20.67 -6.52
N GLU A 507 8.99 20.33 -7.80
CA GLU A 507 10.26 20.35 -8.53
C GLU A 507 10.88 21.76 -8.55
N PHE A 508 10.07 22.79 -8.86
CA PHE A 508 10.54 24.16 -8.86
C PHE A 508 11.03 24.65 -7.48
N VAL A 509 10.28 24.34 -6.42
CA VAL A 509 10.62 24.78 -5.05
C VAL A 509 11.79 23.97 -4.49
N SER A 510 11.83 22.66 -4.71
CA SER A 510 12.96 21.81 -4.29
C SER A 510 14.27 22.24 -4.97
N ASN A 511 14.25 22.49 -6.28
CA ASN A 511 15.41 23.02 -7.02
C ASN A 511 15.88 24.37 -6.45
N LYS A 512 14.95 25.29 -6.14
CA LYS A 512 15.30 26.58 -5.51
C LYS A 512 15.84 26.46 -4.09
N LEU A 513 15.42 25.44 -3.35
CA LEU A 513 15.93 25.15 -2.02
C LEU A 513 17.25 24.36 -2.05
N GLY A 514 17.78 24.04 -3.23
CA GLY A 514 19.03 23.30 -3.39
C GLY A 514 18.90 21.83 -3.01
N VAL A 515 17.75 21.24 -3.31
CA VAL A 515 17.46 19.82 -3.12
C VAL A 515 17.27 19.23 -4.51
N ASN A 516 18.29 18.58 -5.05
CA ASN A 516 18.20 17.91 -6.35
C ASN A 516 17.60 16.52 -6.14
N MET A 517 16.51 16.22 -6.85
CA MET A 517 16.07 14.84 -7.02
C MET A 517 16.96 14.19 -8.08
N THR A 518 17.83 13.28 -7.67
CA THR A 518 18.49 12.32 -8.57
C THR A 518 17.69 11.04 -8.63
#